data_AF-A0A532CW33-F1
#
_entry.id   AF-A0A532CW33-F1
#
_cell.length_a   1.000
_cell.length_b   1.000
_cell.length_c   1.000
_cell.angle_alpha   90.00
_cell.angle_beta   90.00
_cell.angle_gamma   90.00
#
_symmetry.space_group_name_H-M   'P 1'
#
loop_
_entity.id
_entity.type
_entity.pdbx_description
1 polymer ?
#
loop_
_entity_poly.entity_id
_entity_poly.type
_entity_poly.pdbx_seq_one_letter_code
_entity_poly.pdbx_strand_id
1 'polypeptide(L)'
;MTRAFLSWCVFFLAISHHPSVTGAEIPTDMALIPPGEFTMGSPEGSDGFPDERPERRVFLSGYFLDRFEVTNHAYDTFVQATGHRSPVNASQTATLWRNNRPIPDIEHHPVVNVSWEDAAAYCRWAGKRLPTEAEWEKAARGIDSRRYPWGNDWDFSRANSASVVNHK
;
A
#
# COMPACT_ATOMS: atom_id res chain seq x y z
N MET A 1 5.31 -23.02 -1.83
CA MET A 1 4.69 -22.83 -0.50
C MET A 1 5.64 -21.97 0.32
N THR A 2 5.58 -20.65 0.16
CA THR A 2 6.15 -19.68 1.10
C THR A 2 5.36 -18.39 0.91
N ARG A 3 4.22 -18.30 1.60
CA ARG A 3 3.49 -17.04 1.75
C ARG A 3 4.30 -16.25 2.77
N ALA A 4 5.07 -15.26 2.31
CA ALA A 4 5.64 -14.27 3.19
C ALA A 4 4.47 -13.59 3.91
N PHE A 5 4.41 -13.78 5.21
CA PHE A 5 3.41 -13.19 6.08
C PHE A 5 3.70 -11.70 6.17
N LEU A 6 3.08 -10.91 5.29
CA LEU A 6 2.91 -9.48 5.49
C LEU A 6 2.12 -9.30 6.79
N SER A 7 2.84 -8.94 7.85
CA SER A 7 2.30 -8.59 9.15
C SER A 7 1.38 -7.37 8.98
N TRP A 8 0.09 -7.63 9.25
CA TRP A 8 -1.01 -6.73 9.53
C TRP A 8 -0.88 -5.22 9.27
N CYS A 9 -1.85 -4.73 8.49
CA CYS A 9 -2.44 -3.39 8.52
C CYS A 9 -1.52 -2.22 8.17
N VAL A 10 -1.76 -1.69 6.98
CA VAL A 10 -1.76 -0.30 6.47
C VAL A 10 -1.15 -0.36 5.06
N PHE A 11 -1.59 0.48 4.13
CA PHE A 11 -1.14 0.54 2.72
C PHE A 11 -1.84 -0.42 1.74
N PHE A 12 -3.16 -0.29 1.65
CA PHE A 12 -3.91 -0.84 0.52
C PHE A 12 -3.88 0.15 -0.66
N LEU A 13 -2.96 -0.10 -1.60
CA LEU A 13 -2.85 0.63 -2.86
C LEU A 13 -3.28 -0.31 -4.00
N ALA A 14 -3.93 0.22 -5.03
CA ALA A 14 -4.37 -0.57 -6.16
C ALA A 14 -3.67 -0.14 -7.46
N ILE A 15 -3.46 -1.07 -8.39
CA ILE A 15 -2.78 -0.88 -9.69
C ILE A 15 -3.76 -1.10 -10.84
N SER A 16 -3.75 -0.25 -11.87
CA SER A 16 -4.46 -0.51 -13.13
C SER A 16 -3.57 -1.22 -14.17
N HIS A 17 -4.15 -2.13 -14.97
CA HIS A 17 -3.47 -2.72 -16.12
C HIS A 17 -3.69 -1.84 -17.35
N HIS A 18 -2.65 -1.13 -17.82
CA HIS A 18 -2.40 -0.88 -19.25
C HIS A 18 -1.06 -0.14 -19.44
N PRO A 19 -0.02 -0.79 -20.00
CA PRO A 19 1.12 -0.09 -20.56
C PRO A 19 0.81 0.20 -22.02
N SER A 20 0.26 1.38 -22.28
CA SER A 20 0.47 2.06 -23.55
C SER A 20 0.82 3.48 -23.19
N VAL A 21 2.12 3.74 -23.09
CA VAL A 21 2.71 5.07 -22.80
C VAL A 21 2.64 5.94 -24.06
N THR A 22 1.46 5.98 -24.67
CA THR A 22 1.08 6.86 -25.78
C THR A 22 -0.38 7.22 -25.58
N GLY A 23 -0.62 8.32 -24.85
CA GLY A 23 -1.91 9.01 -24.82
C GLY A 23 -2.93 8.61 -23.74
N ALA A 24 -2.63 7.68 -22.83
CA ALA A 24 -3.50 7.45 -21.67
C ALA A 24 -3.26 8.53 -20.60
N GLU A 25 -4.28 9.34 -20.30
CA GLU A 25 -4.24 10.28 -19.17
C GLU A 25 -3.94 9.52 -17.87
N ILE A 26 -2.98 10.01 -17.11
CA ILE A 26 -2.68 9.47 -15.78
C ILE A 26 -3.93 9.69 -14.91
N PRO A 27 -4.53 8.64 -14.32
CA PRO A 27 -5.64 8.85 -13.40
C PRO A 27 -5.25 9.83 -12.30
N THR A 28 -6.11 10.82 -12.02
CA THR A 28 -5.80 11.97 -11.15
C THR A 28 -5.30 11.61 -9.75
N ASP A 29 -5.58 10.41 -9.26
CA ASP A 29 -5.23 9.93 -7.91
C ASP A 29 -4.11 8.86 -7.90
N MET A 30 -3.52 8.57 -9.05
CA MET A 30 -2.43 7.61 -9.19
C MET A 30 -1.12 8.30 -9.59
N ALA A 31 -0.02 7.61 -9.34
CA ALA A 31 1.31 7.96 -9.83
C ALA A 31 1.76 6.92 -10.86
N LEU A 32 2.33 7.39 -11.98
CA LEU A 32 3.05 6.53 -12.90
C LEU A 32 4.40 6.16 -12.27
N ILE A 33 4.63 4.87 -12.07
CA ILE A 33 5.96 4.34 -11.79
C ILE A 33 6.57 3.90 -13.12
N PRO A 34 7.65 4.55 -13.59
CA PRO A 34 8.19 4.27 -14.91
C PRO A 34 8.80 2.87 -14.99
N PRO A 35 8.80 2.24 -16.19
CA PRO A 35 9.50 1.00 -16.41
C PRO A 35 10.99 1.14 -16.09
N GLY A 36 11.61 0.06 -15.66
CA GLY A 36 13.05 0.01 -15.46
C GLY A 36 13.47 -0.86 -14.30
N GLU A 37 14.77 -1.01 -14.18
CA GLU A 37 15.39 -1.75 -13.08
C GLU A 37 15.44 -0.94 -11.79
N PHE A 38 15.38 -1.64 -10.67
CA PHE A 38 15.73 -1.10 -9.36
C PHE A 38 16.41 -2.19 -8.52
N THR A 39 16.94 -1.76 -7.40
CA THR A 39 17.54 -2.62 -6.39
C THR A 39 16.49 -2.90 -5.31
N MET A 40 16.15 -4.18 -5.14
CA MET A 40 15.15 -4.66 -4.17
C MET A 40 15.83 -5.38 -3.01
N GLY A 41 15.33 -5.18 -1.80
CA GLY A 41 15.81 -5.82 -0.58
C GLY A 41 16.99 -5.11 0.07
N SER A 42 17.57 -5.77 1.07
CA SER A 42 18.62 -5.23 1.92
C SER A 42 19.96 -5.98 1.71
N PRO A 43 21.12 -5.30 1.74
CA PRO A 43 22.42 -5.95 1.60
C PRO A 43 22.66 -7.02 2.67
N GLU A 44 23.45 -8.05 2.33
CA GLU A 44 23.92 -9.01 3.32
C GLU A 44 24.79 -8.32 4.38
N GLY A 45 24.58 -8.66 5.66
CA GLY A 45 25.29 -8.03 6.78
C GLY A 45 24.77 -6.64 7.20
N SER A 46 23.72 -6.12 6.55
CA SER A 46 23.03 -4.88 6.97
C SER A 46 22.14 -5.09 8.22
N ASP A 47 21.39 -4.05 8.61
CA ASP A 47 20.41 -4.08 9.70
C ASP A 47 19.01 -4.58 9.26
N GLY A 48 18.78 -4.87 7.98
CA GLY A 48 17.51 -5.42 7.49
C GLY A 48 17.23 -6.84 8.00
N PHE A 49 15.97 -7.22 8.18
CA PHE A 49 15.62 -8.56 8.67
C PHE A 49 16.03 -9.69 7.70
N PRO A 50 16.14 -10.96 8.16
CA PRO A 50 16.55 -12.07 7.30
C PRO A 50 15.68 -12.27 6.05
N ASP A 51 14.40 -11.95 6.13
CA ASP A 51 13.43 -12.03 5.02
C ASP A 51 13.47 -10.83 4.06
N GLU A 52 14.24 -9.79 4.36
CA GLU A 52 14.51 -8.66 3.45
C GLU A 52 15.73 -8.91 2.54
N ARG A 53 16.47 -10.00 2.74
CA ARG A 53 17.75 -10.29 2.08
C ARG A 53 17.61 -11.44 1.07
N PRO A 54 18.53 -11.54 0.08
CA PRO A 54 19.56 -10.58 -0.28
C PRO A 54 19.03 -9.46 -1.18
N GLU A 55 19.81 -8.39 -1.27
CA GLU A 55 19.67 -7.38 -2.31
C GLU A 55 19.78 -8.00 -3.72
N ARG A 56 18.89 -7.61 -4.62
CA ARG A 56 18.89 -8.10 -6.01
C ARG A 56 18.35 -7.07 -7.00
N ARG A 57 18.79 -7.15 -8.25
CA ARG A 57 18.25 -6.34 -9.36
C ARG A 57 16.94 -6.93 -9.86
N VAL A 58 15.92 -6.09 -9.98
CA VAL A 58 14.60 -6.47 -10.51
C VAL A 58 14.18 -5.47 -11.57
N PHE A 59 13.81 -5.96 -12.76
CA PHE A 59 13.18 -5.15 -13.80
C PHE A 59 11.66 -5.21 -13.65
N LEU A 60 11.01 -4.05 -13.67
CA LEU A 60 9.55 -3.93 -13.71
C LEU A 60 9.12 -3.11 -14.92
N SER A 61 8.07 -3.56 -15.61
CA SER A 61 7.32 -2.72 -16.56
C SER A 61 6.74 -1.49 -15.86
N GLY A 62 6.31 -0.49 -16.63
CA GLY A 62 5.63 0.67 -16.06
C GLY A 62 4.24 0.31 -15.56
N TYR A 63 3.83 0.89 -14.43
CA TYR A 63 2.51 0.68 -13.82
C TYR A 63 2.04 1.95 -13.12
N PHE A 64 0.75 2.05 -12.90
CA PHE A 64 0.17 3.08 -12.03
C PHE A 64 -0.01 2.50 -10.64
N LEU A 65 0.31 3.28 -9.60
CA LEU A 65 0.01 2.96 -8.21
C LEU A 65 -0.78 4.11 -7.60
N ASP A 66 -1.78 3.81 -6.78
CA ASP A 66 -2.50 4.86 -6.03
C ASP A 66 -1.51 5.71 -5.20
N ARG A 67 -1.75 7.01 -5.10
CA ARG A 67 -0.93 7.91 -4.27
C ARG A 67 -1.24 7.80 -2.78
N PHE A 68 -2.47 7.41 -2.47
CA PHE A 68 -3.00 7.28 -1.12
C PHE A 68 -3.62 5.90 -0.96
N GLU A 69 -3.63 5.40 0.26
CA GLU A 69 -4.35 4.19 0.61
C GLU A 69 -5.83 4.36 0.33
N VAL A 70 -6.53 3.27 0.04
CA VAL A 70 -7.99 3.35 -0.13
C VAL A 70 -8.64 3.79 1.16
N THR A 71 -9.46 4.82 1.03
CA THR A 71 -10.14 5.47 2.13
C THR A 71 -11.40 4.71 2.54
N ASN A 72 -11.89 4.97 3.76
CA ASN A 72 -13.17 4.42 4.20
C ASN A 72 -14.32 4.81 3.26
N HIS A 73 -14.33 6.02 2.71
CA HIS A 73 -15.35 6.46 1.74
C HIS A 73 -15.34 5.65 0.44
N ALA A 74 -14.15 5.41 -0.12
CA ALA A 74 -14.00 4.64 -1.34
C ALA A 74 -14.40 3.17 -1.11
N TYR A 75 -14.02 2.58 0.03
CA TYR A 75 -14.42 1.23 0.40
C TYR A 75 -15.92 1.14 0.72
N ASP A 76 -16.54 2.18 1.28
CA ASP A 76 -17.97 2.22 1.54
C ASP A 76 -18.76 2.14 0.23
N THR A 77 -18.33 2.89 -0.79
CA THR A 77 -18.91 2.82 -2.13
C THR A 77 -18.91 1.39 -2.68
N PHE A 78 -17.80 0.65 -2.49
CA PHE A 78 -17.70 -0.76 -2.85
C PHE A 78 -18.70 -1.64 -2.06
N VAL A 79 -18.75 -1.48 -0.74
CA VAL A 79 -19.65 -2.22 0.14
C VAL A 79 -21.12 -1.99 -0.25
N GLN A 80 -21.52 -0.74 -0.49
CA GLN A 80 -22.89 -0.41 -0.90
C GLN A 80 -23.24 -0.95 -2.28
N ALA A 81 -22.29 -0.89 -3.23
CA ALA A 81 -22.54 -1.32 -4.60
C ALA A 81 -22.63 -2.85 -4.76
N THR A 82 -21.95 -3.61 -3.89
CA THR A 82 -21.79 -5.05 -4.06
C THR A 82 -22.44 -5.89 -2.97
N GLY A 83 -22.80 -5.29 -1.84
CA GLY A 83 -23.22 -6.02 -0.63
C GLY A 83 -22.06 -6.76 0.05
N HIS A 84 -20.81 -6.44 -0.27
CA HIS A 84 -19.63 -7.01 0.39
C HIS A 84 -19.64 -6.71 1.89
N ARG A 85 -19.04 -7.59 2.70
CA ARG A 85 -19.02 -7.43 4.16
C ARG A 85 -18.26 -6.16 4.57
N SER A 86 -18.78 -5.44 5.55
CA SER A 86 -18.03 -4.34 6.17
C SER A 86 -16.80 -4.84 6.97
N PRO A 87 -15.73 -4.02 7.08
CA PRO A 87 -14.59 -4.32 7.93
C PRO A 87 -14.99 -4.50 9.39
N VAL A 88 -14.39 -5.48 10.07
CA VAL A 88 -14.65 -5.79 11.48
C VAL A 88 -13.33 -6.03 12.19
N ASN A 89 -13.15 -5.41 13.36
CA ASN A 89 -12.00 -5.69 14.21
C ASN A 89 -12.29 -6.90 15.10
N ALA A 90 -11.25 -7.68 15.45
CA ALA A 90 -11.38 -8.81 16.37
C ALA A 90 -12.00 -8.40 17.72
N SER A 91 -11.71 -7.18 18.18
CA SER A 91 -12.44 -6.54 19.27
C SER A 91 -13.61 -5.73 18.71
N GLN A 92 -14.83 -6.12 19.07
CA GLN A 92 -16.04 -5.42 18.62
C GLN A 92 -16.05 -3.94 19.03
N THR A 93 -15.45 -3.59 20.18
CA THR A 93 -15.37 -2.20 20.65
C THR A 93 -14.39 -1.35 19.84
N ALA A 94 -13.44 -1.97 19.13
CA ALA A 94 -12.50 -1.30 18.24
C ALA A 94 -12.95 -1.32 16.76
N THR A 95 -14.16 -1.78 16.47
CA THR A 95 -14.70 -1.77 15.11
C THR A 95 -15.14 -0.36 14.71
N LEU A 96 -14.53 0.16 13.64
CA LEU A 96 -14.73 1.52 13.11
C LEU A 96 -15.89 1.63 12.10
N TRP A 97 -16.66 0.56 11.91
CA TRP A 97 -17.77 0.48 10.98
C TRP A 97 -19.03 0.01 11.72
N ARG A 98 -20.16 0.70 11.52
CA ARG A 98 -21.45 0.41 12.17
C ARG A 98 -22.57 0.46 11.14
N ASN A 99 -23.52 -0.47 11.24
CA ASN A 99 -24.65 -0.56 10.31
C ASN A 99 -24.22 -0.55 8.83
N ASN A 100 -23.14 -1.28 8.52
CA ASN A 100 -22.56 -1.38 7.19
C ASN A 100 -22.06 -0.05 6.58
N ARG A 101 -21.62 0.89 7.43
CA ARG A 101 -21.04 2.19 7.07
C ARG A 101 -19.84 2.51 7.97
N PRO A 102 -18.86 3.32 7.51
CA PRO A 102 -17.85 3.84 8.41
C PRO A 102 -18.49 4.77 9.46
N ILE A 103 -17.90 4.88 10.65
CA ILE A 103 -18.30 5.92 11.60
C ILE A 103 -18.02 7.32 11.03
N PRO A 104 -18.68 8.38 11.52
CA PRO A 104 -18.40 9.74 11.07
C PRO A 104 -16.94 10.16 11.29
N ASP A 105 -16.46 11.09 10.46
CA ASP A 105 -15.17 11.77 10.53
C ASP A 105 -13.94 10.91 10.20
N ILE A 106 -14.12 9.68 9.68
CA ILE A 106 -13.02 8.83 9.21
C ILE A 106 -13.05 8.54 7.71
N GLU A 107 -13.90 9.22 6.95
CA GLU A 107 -14.18 8.97 5.54
C GLU A 107 -12.92 9.02 4.67
N HIS A 108 -12.00 9.91 5.00
CA HIS A 108 -10.73 10.10 4.27
C HIS A 108 -9.54 9.36 4.90
N HIS A 109 -9.75 8.66 6.01
CA HIS A 109 -8.71 7.82 6.60
C HIS A 109 -8.60 6.49 5.83
N PRO A 110 -7.42 5.85 5.81
CA PRO A 110 -7.25 4.52 5.26
C PRO A 110 -8.24 3.52 5.88
N VAL A 111 -8.87 2.69 5.05
CA VAL A 111 -9.67 1.57 5.54
C VAL A 111 -8.74 0.55 6.21
N VAL A 112 -9.15 0.05 7.38
CA VAL A 112 -8.40 -0.94 8.17
C VAL A 112 -9.31 -2.10 8.56
N ASN A 113 -8.71 -3.19 9.07
CA ASN A 113 -9.42 -4.43 9.40
C ASN A 113 -10.08 -5.12 8.19
N VAL A 114 -9.45 -5.02 7.02
CA VAL A 114 -9.80 -5.76 5.80
C VAL A 114 -8.82 -6.92 5.62
N SER A 115 -9.30 -8.08 5.17
CA SER A 115 -8.40 -9.19 4.81
C SER A 115 -7.74 -8.97 3.45
N TRP A 116 -6.74 -9.79 3.11
CA TRP A 116 -6.15 -9.77 1.77
C TRP A 116 -7.19 -10.06 0.68
N GLU A 117 -8.13 -10.96 0.94
CA GLU A 117 -9.22 -11.30 0.01
C GLU A 117 -10.21 -10.14 -0.17
N ASP A 118 -10.53 -9.42 0.91
CA ASP A 118 -11.37 -8.21 0.86
C ASP A 118 -10.72 -7.13 0.00
N ALA A 119 -9.43 -6.89 0.27
CA ALA A 119 -8.56 -6.05 -0.51
C ALA A 119 -8.57 -6.43 -2.00
N ALA A 120 -8.29 -7.69 -2.33
CA ALA A 120 -8.30 -8.17 -3.71
C ALA A 120 -9.68 -8.08 -4.37
N ALA A 121 -10.78 -8.22 -3.61
CA ALA A 121 -12.14 -8.05 -4.12
C ALA A 121 -12.44 -6.58 -4.47
N TYR A 122 -12.09 -5.64 -3.58
CA TYR A 122 -12.19 -4.21 -3.85
C TYR A 122 -11.41 -3.83 -5.10
N CYS A 123 -10.13 -4.24 -5.20
CA CYS A 123 -9.30 -3.91 -6.36
C CYS A 123 -9.97 -4.36 -7.65
N ARG A 124 -10.45 -5.60 -7.70
CA ARG A 124 -11.13 -6.15 -8.90
C ARG A 124 -12.39 -5.36 -9.24
N TRP A 125 -13.22 -5.04 -8.25
CA TRP A 125 -14.41 -4.21 -8.45
C TRP A 125 -14.07 -2.83 -8.99
N ALA A 126 -12.99 -2.22 -8.50
CA ALA A 126 -12.49 -0.92 -8.94
C ALA A 126 -11.74 -0.97 -10.29
N GLY A 127 -11.66 -2.11 -10.97
CA GLY A 127 -10.91 -2.27 -12.22
C GLY A 127 -9.38 -2.22 -12.04
N LYS A 128 -8.90 -2.56 -10.85
CA LYS A 128 -7.50 -2.54 -10.43
C LYS A 128 -7.05 -3.92 -9.91
N ARG A 129 -5.84 -4.01 -9.37
CA ARG A 129 -5.28 -5.17 -8.66
C ARG A 129 -4.39 -4.74 -7.49
N LEU A 130 -4.01 -5.68 -6.63
CA LEU A 130 -2.95 -5.44 -5.65
C LEU A 130 -1.57 -5.31 -6.30
N PRO A 131 -0.66 -4.49 -5.74
CA PRO A 131 0.74 -4.48 -6.11
C PRO A 131 1.41 -5.80 -5.72
N THR A 132 2.40 -6.19 -6.51
CA THR A 132 3.42 -7.14 -6.05
C THR A 132 4.34 -6.45 -5.05
N GLU A 133 5.04 -7.23 -4.23
CA GLU A 133 6.03 -6.70 -3.27
C GLU A 133 7.10 -5.84 -3.98
N ALA A 134 7.62 -6.31 -5.12
CA ALA A 134 8.61 -5.56 -5.90
C ALA A 134 8.06 -4.23 -6.44
N GLU A 135 6.80 -4.20 -6.89
CA GLU A 135 6.16 -2.96 -7.34
C GLU A 135 5.94 -1.99 -6.17
N TRP A 136 5.59 -2.51 -4.99
CA TRP A 136 5.42 -1.68 -3.82
C TRP A 136 6.76 -1.09 -3.37
N GLU A 137 7.81 -1.90 -3.27
CA GLU A 137 9.14 -1.43 -2.86
C GLU A 137 9.73 -0.42 -3.86
N LYS A 138 9.63 -0.67 -5.17
CA LYS A 138 10.12 0.29 -6.18
C LYS A 138 9.41 1.64 -6.08
N ALA A 139 8.10 1.61 -5.85
CA ALA A 139 7.32 2.85 -5.71
C ALA A 139 7.68 3.61 -4.43
N ALA A 140 7.87 2.90 -3.31
CA ALA A 140 8.19 3.51 -2.02
C ALA A 140 9.65 4.00 -1.94
N ARG A 141 10.60 3.21 -2.44
CA ARG A 141 12.05 3.46 -2.36
C ARG A 141 12.54 4.37 -3.47
N GLY A 142 12.05 4.19 -4.69
CA GLY A 142 12.67 4.73 -5.90
C GLY A 142 13.82 3.86 -6.40
N ILE A 143 14.73 4.46 -7.18
CA ILE A 143 15.81 3.74 -7.90
C ILE A 143 17.23 4.06 -7.39
N ASP A 144 17.34 4.89 -6.35
CA ASP A 144 18.61 5.41 -5.81
C ASP A 144 19.02 4.74 -4.49
N SER A 145 18.38 3.62 -4.15
CA SER A 145 18.70 2.80 -2.97
C SER A 145 18.66 3.55 -1.64
N ARG A 146 17.88 4.63 -1.53
CA ARG A 146 17.65 5.35 -0.27
C ARG A 146 17.03 4.44 0.81
N ARG A 147 17.31 4.74 2.08
CA ARG A 147 16.80 3.96 3.23
C ARG A 147 15.31 4.17 3.49
N TYR A 148 14.85 5.41 3.44
CA TYR A 148 13.44 5.80 3.62
C TYR A 148 12.92 6.45 2.34
N PRO A 149 11.59 6.49 2.10
CA PRO A 149 11.03 7.14 0.91
C PRO A 149 11.50 8.58 0.69
N TRP A 150 11.82 9.29 1.78
CA TRP A 150 12.28 10.69 1.76
C TRP A 150 13.80 10.89 1.86
N GLY A 151 14.61 9.82 1.97
CA GLY A 151 16.06 9.94 2.07
C GLY A 151 16.69 8.92 3.01
N ASN A 152 17.92 9.18 3.47
CA ASN A 152 18.67 8.23 4.30
C ASN A 152 18.52 8.47 5.81
N ASP A 153 18.10 9.68 6.20
CA ASP A 153 17.92 10.07 7.59
C ASP A 153 16.45 9.95 8.00
N TRP A 154 16.23 9.46 9.22
CA TRP A 154 14.90 9.37 9.79
C TRP A 154 14.34 10.77 10.11
N ASP A 155 13.09 11.01 9.71
CA ASP A 155 12.39 12.27 9.95
C ASP A 155 11.00 11.95 10.52
N PHE A 156 10.79 12.27 11.80
CA PHE A 156 9.54 12.00 12.53
C PHE A 156 8.34 12.76 11.95
N SER A 157 8.55 13.83 11.17
CA SER A 157 7.46 14.58 10.55
C SER A 157 6.92 13.94 9.27
N ARG A 158 7.62 12.92 8.74
CA ARG A 158 7.33 12.31 7.43
C ARG A 158 6.48 11.04 7.51
N ALA A 159 6.28 10.49 8.70
CA ALA A 159 5.46 9.31 8.91
C ALA A 159 4.74 9.34 10.26
N ASN A 160 3.46 8.99 10.26
CA ASN A 160 2.72 8.73 11.49
C ASN A 160 3.17 7.38 12.07
N SER A 161 4.17 7.41 12.95
CA SER A 161 4.75 6.23 13.58
C SER A 161 4.88 6.45 15.09
N ALA A 162 4.85 5.36 15.86
CA ALA A 162 5.00 5.40 17.31
C ALA A 162 6.44 5.70 17.78
N SER A 163 7.35 6.06 16.87
CA SER A 163 8.73 6.38 17.18
C SER A 163 8.79 7.63 18.05
N VAL A 164 9.15 7.46 19.33
CA VAL A 164 9.34 8.55 20.28
C VAL A 164 10.53 9.42 19.88
N VAL A 165 10.35 10.74 19.92
CA VAL A 165 11.47 11.68 19.93
C VAL A 165 12.14 11.57 21.30
N ASN A 166 13.22 10.80 21.39
CA ASN A 166 14.11 10.89 22.55
C ASN A 166 14.88 12.22 22.44
N HIS A 167 14.26 13.30 22.91
CA HIS A 167 15.00 14.49 23.29
C HIS A 167 15.87 14.15 24.50
N LYS A 168 17.14 13.80 24.25
CA LYS A 168 18.20 13.94 25.26
C LYS A 168 18.74 15.36 25.22
#